data_AF-A0ABD8A9N1-F1
#
_entry.id   AF-A0ABD8A9N1-F1
#
_cell.length_a   1.000
_cell.length_b   1.000
_cell.length_c   1.000
_cell.angle_alpha   90.00
_cell.angle_beta   90.00
_cell.angle_gamma   90.00
#
_symmetry.space_group_name_H-M   'P 1'
#
loop_
_entity.id
_entity.type
_entity.pdbx_description
1 polymer ?
#
loop_
_entity_poly.entity_id
_entity_poly.type
_entity_poly.pdbx_seq_one_letter_code
_entity_poly.pdbx_strand_id
1 'polypeptide(L)'
;MLTEVRDAVCIVHGPSGCVHHNFSLLHATLLANDRLEVPRLLSTGLTENDIIFGGEEALEEAIARGLSLSPAPAAVFVLSTCIVETIGDDTEAVCAKARGVPVIAVPTAGFLGGVFETGVKNALSAVASLARPAPAAEKTLSANLVGEKNLEYGVDENAAEIARLLSRLGIGINLRFVRGIGTEDVGRLGSAAVNVLREPALRPVGEDLRRRFNTPYVDSFPAGLAGTRRFLEEAGRVCGIDASAAVEEERAYQAEMLSRFSEIAGSRVCFRSPHPMLETDPDAVAVCTECTEALNLTVDPDGAAIPFPYPAPVGTAGTRRMLHRWSVLIRGKERK
;
A
#
# COMPACT_ATOMS: atom_id res chain seq x y z
N MET A 1 -2.85 -0.98 -7.67
CA MET A 1 -2.40 0.42 -7.45
C MET A 1 -2.92 1.33 -8.55
N LEU A 2 -2.56 1.13 -9.82
CA LEU A 2 -3.04 2.01 -10.90
C LEU A 2 -4.57 2.02 -11.06
N THR A 3 -5.22 0.87 -10.82
CA THR A 3 -6.69 0.75 -10.78
C THR A 3 -7.38 1.53 -9.67
N GLU A 4 -6.62 2.04 -8.69
CA GLU A 4 -7.14 2.89 -7.61
C GLU A 4 -7.19 4.38 -7.99
N VAL A 5 -6.74 4.73 -9.20
CA VAL A 5 -7.06 6.01 -9.85
C VAL A 5 -8.40 5.82 -10.55
N ARG A 6 -9.49 6.25 -9.91
CA ARG A 6 -10.88 5.83 -10.22
C ARG A 6 -11.37 6.24 -11.61
N ASP A 7 -10.85 7.34 -12.12
CA ASP A 7 -11.17 7.95 -13.41
C ASP A 7 -10.13 7.63 -14.49
N ALA A 8 -9.18 6.73 -14.23
CA ALA A 8 -8.23 6.23 -15.22
C ALA A 8 -8.62 4.84 -15.75
N VAL A 9 -7.98 4.43 -16.85
CA VAL A 9 -8.03 3.06 -17.36
C VAL A 9 -6.61 2.50 -17.46
N CYS A 10 -6.46 1.22 -17.11
CA CYS A 10 -5.20 0.50 -17.27
C CYS A 10 -5.26 -0.39 -18.52
N ILE A 11 -4.22 -0.36 -19.34
CA ILE A 11 -4.04 -1.26 -20.48
C ILE A 11 -2.82 -2.12 -20.20
N VAL A 12 -2.98 -3.43 -20.22
CA VAL A 12 -1.84 -4.34 -20.18
C VAL A 12 -1.46 -4.67 -21.62
N HIS A 13 -0.28 -4.21 -22.01
CA HIS A 13 0.30 -4.49 -23.31
C HIS A 13 0.98 -5.85 -23.26
N GLY A 14 0.33 -6.83 -23.88
CA GLY A 14 0.76 -8.22 -23.87
C GLY A 14 -0.36 -9.20 -24.25
N PRO A 15 -0.06 -10.51 -24.14
CA PRO A 15 -1.04 -11.57 -24.32
C PRO A 15 -2.14 -11.49 -23.27
N SER A 16 -3.33 -12.00 -23.62
CA SER A 16 -4.52 -11.94 -22.77
C SER A 16 -4.36 -12.64 -21.41
N GLY A 17 -3.46 -13.63 -21.30
CA GLY A 17 -3.20 -14.37 -20.06
C GLY A 17 -2.75 -13.48 -18.89
N CYS A 18 -1.87 -12.51 -19.15
CA CYS A 18 -1.40 -11.57 -18.12
C CYS A 18 -2.55 -10.73 -17.57
N VAL A 19 -3.46 -10.30 -18.45
CA VAL A 19 -4.64 -9.50 -18.09
C VAL A 19 -5.63 -10.35 -17.32
N HIS A 20 -5.91 -11.57 -17.80
CA HIS A 20 -6.85 -12.48 -17.16
C HIS A 20 -6.44 -12.80 -15.72
N HIS A 21 -5.16 -13.07 -15.47
CA HIS A 21 -4.66 -13.34 -14.12
C HIS A 21 -4.85 -12.13 -13.18
N ASN A 22 -4.41 -10.94 -13.60
CA ASN A 22 -4.52 -9.72 -12.80
C ASN A 22 -5.99 -9.30 -12.59
N PHE A 23 -6.82 -9.41 -13.62
CA PHE A 23 -8.25 -9.12 -13.53
C PHE A 23 -8.93 -10.05 -12.52
N SER A 24 -8.67 -11.35 -12.61
CA SER A 24 -9.27 -12.35 -11.71
C SER A 24 -8.86 -12.14 -10.26
N LEU A 25 -7.57 -11.88 -10.01
CA LEU A 25 -7.06 -11.55 -8.68
C LEU A 25 -7.71 -10.28 -8.14
N LEU A 26 -7.69 -9.19 -8.90
CA LEU A 26 -8.28 -7.91 -8.49
C LEU A 26 -9.78 -8.05 -8.23
N HIS A 27 -10.51 -8.72 -9.12
CA HIS A 27 -11.95 -8.91 -8.97
C HIS A 27 -12.30 -9.71 -7.71
N ALA A 28 -11.57 -10.81 -7.44
CA ALA A 28 -11.75 -11.59 -6.22
C ALA A 28 -11.42 -10.79 -4.96
N THR A 29 -10.33 -10.00 -4.98
CA THR A 29 -9.95 -9.17 -3.83
C THR A 29 -10.93 -8.02 -3.59
N LEU A 30 -11.41 -7.36 -4.64
CA LEU A 30 -12.43 -6.32 -4.51
C LEU A 30 -13.71 -6.89 -3.91
N LEU A 31 -14.18 -8.04 -4.38
CA LEU A 31 -15.34 -8.74 -3.82
C LEU A 31 -15.13 -9.12 -2.34
N ALA A 32 -13.94 -9.61 -1.97
CA ALA A 32 -13.61 -9.94 -0.59
C ALA A 32 -13.55 -8.70 0.35
N ASN A 33 -13.48 -7.50 -0.22
CA ASN A 33 -13.54 -6.22 0.51
C ASN A 33 -14.89 -5.50 0.27
N ASP A 34 -15.95 -6.23 -0.08
CA ASP A 34 -17.30 -5.71 -0.33
C ASP A 34 -17.39 -4.62 -1.42
N ARG A 35 -16.39 -4.55 -2.31
CA ARG A 35 -16.37 -3.64 -3.48
C ARG A 35 -16.80 -4.40 -4.72
N LEU A 36 -18.08 -4.29 -5.09
CA LEU A 36 -18.62 -4.87 -6.32
C LEU A 36 -18.28 -3.98 -7.54
N GLU A 37 -17.00 -3.89 -7.85
CA GLU A 37 -16.47 -3.10 -8.96
C GLU A 37 -15.77 -4.02 -9.98
N VAL A 38 -15.94 -3.73 -11.27
CA VAL A 38 -15.18 -4.37 -12.33
C VAL A 38 -13.86 -3.60 -12.51
N PRO A 39 -12.69 -4.25 -12.38
CA PRO A 39 -11.41 -3.58 -12.63
C PRO A 39 -11.38 -2.97 -14.03
N ARG A 40 -11.03 -1.68 -14.13
CA ARG A 40 -10.84 -0.96 -15.40
C ARG A 40 -9.51 -1.35 -16.06
N LEU A 41 -9.44 -2.59 -16.51
CA LEU A 41 -8.25 -3.21 -17.08
C LEU A 41 -8.56 -3.76 -18.48
N LEU A 42 -7.82 -3.29 -19.47
CA LEU A 42 -7.92 -3.72 -20.87
C LEU A 42 -6.67 -4.51 -21.27
N SER A 43 -6.80 -5.29 -22.33
CA SER A 43 -5.72 -6.06 -22.94
C SER A 43 -5.46 -5.56 -24.36
N THR A 44 -4.19 -5.47 -24.77
CA THR A 44 -3.88 -5.41 -26.20
C THR A 44 -4.19 -6.76 -26.84
N GLY A 45 -3.92 -7.87 -26.13
CA GLY A 45 -4.30 -9.22 -26.56
C GLY A 45 -3.39 -9.73 -27.66
N LEU A 46 -2.08 -9.54 -27.48
CA LEU A 46 -1.08 -9.87 -28.49
C LEU A 46 -1.17 -11.34 -28.91
N THR A 47 -1.12 -11.54 -30.21
CA THR A 47 -1.11 -12.83 -30.91
C THR A 47 0.30 -13.19 -31.34
N GLU A 48 0.48 -14.38 -31.92
CA GLU A 48 1.77 -14.81 -32.46
C GLU A 48 2.31 -13.85 -33.53
N ASN A 49 1.43 -13.26 -34.36
CA ASN A 49 1.85 -12.30 -35.37
C ASN A 49 2.43 -11.03 -34.74
N ASP A 50 1.79 -10.50 -33.69
CA ASP A 50 2.28 -9.31 -32.98
C ASP A 50 3.62 -9.58 -32.30
N ILE A 51 3.84 -10.81 -31.82
CA ILE A 51 5.13 -11.22 -31.22
C ILE A 51 6.24 -11.27 -32.27
N ILE A 52 5.92 -11.62 -33.52
CA ILE A 52 6.90 -11.73 -34.61
C ILE A 52 7.19 -10.36 -35.24
N PHE A 53 6.17 -9.53 -35.40
CA PHE A 53 6.24 -8.30 -36.21
C PHE A 53 6.15 -6.99 -35.41
N GLY A 54 5.93 -7.06 -34.09
CA GLY A 54 5.73 -5.90 -33.21
C GLY A 54 4.27 -5.73 -32.81
N GLY A 55 4.04 -5.30 -31.56
CA GLY A 55 2.72 -5.14 -30.96
C GLY A 55 2.20 -3.71 -30.91
N GLU A 56 2.91 -2.73 -31.47
CA GLU A 56 2.57 -1.31 -31.33
C GLU A 56 1.23 -0.93 -31.96
N GLU A 57 0.83 -1.57 -33.08
CA GLU A 57 -0.49 -1.34 -33.70
C GLU A 57 -1.62 -1.84 -32.78
N ALA A 58 -1.46 -3.03 -32.19
CA ALA A 58 -2.41 -3.55 -31.21
C ALA A 58 -2.50 -2.66 -29.95
N LEU A 59 -1.38 -2.04 -29.55
CA LEU A 59 -1.38 -1.04 -28.47
C LEU A 59 -2.16 0.21 -28.87
N GLU A 60 -1.98 0.71 -30.09
CA GLU A 60 -2.71 1.87 -30.59
C GLU A 60 -4.23 1.65 -30.57
N GLU A 61 -4.68 0.50 -31.06
CA GLU A 61 -6.08 0.11 -31.03
C GLU A 61 -6.60 -0.04 -29.60
N ALA A 62 -5.81 -0.60 -28.68
CA ALA A 62 -6.19 -0.70 -27.28
C ALA A 62 -6.33 0.67 -26.60
N ILE A 63 -5.42 1.61 -26.88
CA ILE A 63 -5.51 2.99 -26.38
C ILE A 63 -6.76 3.66 -26.93
N ALA A 64 -7.04 3.54 -28.24
CA ALA A 64 -8.24 4.08 -28.85
C ALA A 64 -9.52 3.52 -28.21
N ARG A 65 -9.57 2.19 -27.94
CA ARG A 65 -10.68 1.55 -27.21
C ARG A 65 -10.81 2.05 -25.77
N GLY A 66 -9.69 2.26 -25.07
CA GLY A 66 -9.70 2.80 -23.72
C GLY A 66 -10.23 4.23 -23.65
N LEU A 67 -9.87 5.07 -24.63
CA LEU A 67 -10.32 6.46 -24.72
C LEU A 67 -11.80 6.59 -25.12
N SER A 68 -12.36 5.59 -25.80
CA SER A 68 -13.78 5.58 -26.22
C SER A 68 -14.74 5.02 -25.18
N LEU A 69 -14.25 4.60 -24.01
CA LEU A 69 -15.10 4.16 -22.90
C LEU A 69 -16.05 5.28 -22.44
N SER A 70 -17.19 4.89 -21.86
CA SER A 70 -18.15 5.83 -21.27
C SER A 70 -18.32 5.52 -19.78
N PRO A 71 -17.98 6.46 -18.87
CA PRO A 71 -17.37 7.76 -19.14
C PRO A 71 -15.92 7.63 -19.66
N ALA A 72 -15.49 8.62 -20.45
CA ALA A 72 -14.13 8.70 -20.96
C ALA A 72 -13.12 8.83 -19.79
N PRO A 73 -11.97 8.15 -19.84
CA PRO A 73 -10.99 8.21 -18.78
C PRO A 73 -10.23 9.55 -18.79
N ALA A 74 -9.85 10.04 -17.61
CA ALA A 74 -9.01 11.22 -17.44
C ALA A 74 -7.51 10.93 -17.63
N ALA A 75 -7.10 9.64 -17.56
CA ALA A 75 -5.76 9.18 -17.88
C ALA A 75 -5.76 7.71 -18.31
N VAL A 76 -4.74 7.30 -19.06
CA VAL A 76 -4.48 5.91 -19.45
C VAL A 76 -3.10 5.50 -18.94
N PHE A 77 -3.02 4.38 -18.23
CA PHE A 77 -1.74 3.76 -17.86
C PHE A 77 -1.50 2.50 -18.68
N VAL A 78 -0.37 2.41 -19.36
CA VAL A 78 0.00 1.28 -20.21
C VAL A 78 1.08 0.46 -19.53
N LEU A 79 0.75 -0.75 -19.09
CA LEU A 79 1.65 -1.68 -18.42
C LEU A 79 2.29 -2.61 -19.45
N SER A 80 3.61 -2.60 -19.59
CA SER A 80 4.33 -3.55 -20.43
C SER A 80 4.48 -4.91 -19.74
N THR A 81 4.30 -5.99 -20.50
CA THR A 81 4.56 -7.36 -20.03
C THR A 81 5.95 -7.84 -20.44
N CYS A 82 6.38 -9.00 -19.92
CA CYS A 82 7.68 -9.58 -20.26
C CYS A 82 7.89 -9.76 -21.78
N ILE A 83 6.86 -10.16 -22.52
CA ILE A 83 7.02 -10.38 -23.96
C ILE A 83 7.19 -9.08 -24.73
N VAL A 84 6.46 -8.03 -24.35
CA VAL A 84 6.55 -6.69 -24.97
C VAL A 84 7.95 -6.12 -24.83
N GLU A 85 8.53 -6.19 -23.63
CA GLU A 85 9.90 -5.72 -23.42
C GLU A 85 10.95 -6.63 -24.08
N THR A 86 10.62 -7.90 -24.36
CA THR A 86 11.53 -8.83 -25.05
C THR A 86 11.58 -8.57 -26.55
N ILE A 87 10.42 -8.34 -27.18
CA ILE A 87 10.34 -8.08 -28.62
C ILE A 87 10.79 -6.66 -28.99
N GLY A 88 10.86 -5.77 -27.99
CA GLY A 88 11.43 -4.44 -28.14
C GLY A 88 10.43 -3.40 -28.61
N ASP A 89 9.14 -3.61 -28.39
CA ASP A 89 8.09 -2.64 -28.72
C ASP A 89 8.37 -1.28 -28.05
N ASP A 90 8.33 -0.19 -28.82
CA ASP A 90 8.53 1.16 -28.29
C ASP A 90 7.22 1.70 -27.67
N THR A 91 6.86 1.11 -26.52
CA THR A 91 5.65 1.46 -25.77
C THR A 91 5.65 2.95 -25.36
N GLU A 92 6.81 3.51 -25.05
CA GLU A 92 6.94 4.93 -24.68
C GLU A 92 6.62 5.84 -25.86
N ALA A 93 7.15 5.56 -27.05
CA ALA A 93 6.86 6.35 -28.25
C ALA A 93 5.37 6.29 -28.64
N VAL A 94 4.72 5.13 -28.49
CA VAL A 94 3.27 5.01 -28.72
C VAL A 94 2.49 5.86 -27.71
N CYS A 95 2.83 5.78 -26.42
CA CYS A 95 2.17 6.55 -25.36
C CYS A 95 2.41 8.07 -25.47
N ALA A 96 3.55 8.50 -26.03
CA ALA A 96 3.92 9.91 -26.16
C ALA A 96 3.06 10.68 -27.19
N LYS A 97 2.27 9.99 -28.02
CA LYS A 97 1.39 10.62 -29.02
C LYS A 97 0.28 11.42 -28.31
N ALA A 98 0.02 12.64 -28.77
CA ALA A 98 -1.01 13.49 -28.18
C ALA A 98 -2.43 12.92 -28.38
N ARG A 99 -3.17 12.72 -27.27
CA ARG A 99 -4.53 12.13 -27.26
C ARG A 99 -5.56 12.95 -26.46
N GLY A 100 -5.21 14.15 -26.01
CA GLY A 100 -6.08 15.01 -25.19
C GLY A 100 -6.14 14.64 -23.70
N VAL A 101 -5.75 13.42 -23.33
CA VAL A 101 -5.52 12.98 -21.94
C VAL A 101 -4.13 12.35 -21.82
N PRO A 102 -3.53 12.32 -20.62
CA PRO A 102 -2.25 11.65 -20.40
C PRO A 102 -2.34 10.16 -20.68
N VAL A 103 -1.43 9.65 -21.51
CA VAL A 103 -1.18 8.22 -21.72
C VAL A 103 0.23 7.95 -21.24
N ILE A 104 0.38 7.13 -20.20
CA ILE A 104 1.63 6.96 -19.47
C ILE A 104 2.08 5.50 -19.57
N ALA A 105 3.22 5.27 -20.20
CA ALA A 105 3.89 3.98 -20.17
C ALA A 105 4.41 3.69 -18.75
N VAL A 106 4.16 2.48 -18.28
CA VAL A 106 4.57 1.98 -16.97
C VAL A 106 5.31 0.66 -17.20
N PRO A 107 6.65 0.69 -17.23
CA PRO A 107 7.44 -0.52 -17.39
C PRO A 107 7.19 -1.50 -16.24
N THR A 108 6.74 -2.72 -16.54
CA THR A 108 6.40 -3.72 -15.52
C THR A 108 6.87 -5.14 -15.84
N ALA A 109 7.76 -5.35 -16.82
CA ALA A 109 8.28 -6.68 -17.08
C ALA A 109 9.07 -7.22 -15.88
N GLY A 110 8.70 -8.42 -15.42
CA GLY A 110 9.35 -9.06 -14.28
C GLY A 110 10.70 -9.71 -14.60
N PHE A 111 11.00 -10.02 -15.87
CA PHE A 111 12.19 -10.81 -16.23
C PHE A 111 13.48 -9.99 -16.33
N LEU A 112 13.42 -8.67 -16.55
CA LEU A 112 14.60 -7.78 -16.61
C LEU A 112 15.12 -7.39 -15.22
N GLY A 113 14.99 -8.28 -14.23
CA GLY A 113 15.39 -8.03 -12.83
C GLY A 113 14.37 -7.24 -12.00
N GLY A 114 13.18 -6.97 -12.55
CA GLY A 114 12.09 -6.32 -11.83
C GLY A 114 11.41 -7.28 -10.86
N VAL A 115 11.52 -7.01 -9.56
CA VAL A 115 10.67 -7.65 -8.53
C VAL A 115 9.36 -6.87 -8.37
N PHE A 116 8.39 -7.43 -7.63
CA PHE A 116 7.09 -6.79 -7.35
C PHE A 116 7.23 -5.31 -6.90
N GLU A 117 8.23 -5.01 -6.07
CA GLU A 117 8.52 -3.66 -5.58
C GLU A 117 8.90 -2.67 -6.70
N THR A 118 9.55 -3.16 -7.77
CA THR A 118 9.90 -2.33 -8.93
C THR A 118 8.63 -1.90 -9.68
N GLY A 119 7.68 -2.83 -9.87
CA GLY A 119 6.38 -2.52 -10.45
C GLY A 119 5.59 -1.51 -9.60
N VAL A 120 5.62 -1.67 -8.28
CA VAL A 120 5.03 -0.72 -7.32
C VAL A 120 5.66 0.68 -7.45
N LYS A 121 6.99 0.77 -7.47
CA LYS A 121 7.71 2.04 -7.65
C LYS A 121 7.34 2.69 -8.98
N ASN A 122 7.33 1.95 -10.08
CA ASN A 122 7.02 2.47 -11.41
C ASN A 122 5.57 2.95 -11.50
N ALA A 123 4.63 2.19 -10.92
CA ALA A 123 3.23 2.60 -10.82
C ALA A 123 3.07 3.91 -10.02
N LEU A 124 3.67 4.02 -8.83
CA LEU A 124 3.60 5.24 -8.02
C LEU A 124 4.26 6.43 -8.73
N SER A 125 5.40 6.22 -9.40
CA SER A 125 6.08 7.27 -10.17
C SER A 125 5.26 7.74 -11.37
N ALA A 126 4.56 6.81 -12.03
CA ALA A 126 3.65 7.10 -13.14
C ALA A 126 2.41 7.88 -12.69
N VAL A 127 1.81 7.53 -11.55
CA VAL A 127 0.71 8.36 -11.03
C VAL A 127 1.25 9.73 -10.61
N ALA A 128 2.40 9.80 -9.96
CA ALA A 128 3.00 11.08 -9.54
C ALA A 128 3.36 12.01 -10.71
N SER A 129 3.53 11.51 -11.93
CA SER A 129 3.80 12.36 -13.11
C SER A 129 2.56 13.13 -13.59
N LEU A 130 1.36 12.74 -13.15
CA LEU A 130 0.13 13.51 -13.40
C LEU A 130 0.12 14.83 -12.61
N ALA A 131 0.83 14.91 -11.48
CA ALA A 131 1.03 16.16 -10.79
C ALA A 131 2.06 17.01 -11.54
N ARG A 132 1.68 18.25 -11.84
CA ARG A 132 2.66 19.27 -12.22
C ARG A 132 3.57 19.55 -11.02
N PRO A 133 4.88 19.72 -11.21
CA PRO A 133 5.73 20.30 -10.18
C PRO A 133 5.17 21.67 -9.82
N ALA A 134 4.54 21.79 -8.66
CA ALA A 134 3.98 23.06 -8.23
C ALA A 134 5.12 23.99 -7.77
N PRO A 135 5.14 25.28 -8.14
CA PRO A 135 5.89 26.25 -7.35
C PRO A 135 5.36 26.17 -5.93
N ALA A 136 6.27 26.10 -4.93
CA ALA A 136 6.00 25.80 -3.52
C ALA A 136 4.53 25.97 -3.13
N ALA A 137 3.73 24.92 -3.35
CA ALA A 137 2.32 24.96 -3.01
C ALA A 137 2.24 25.28 -1.52
N GLU A 138 1.29 26.14 -1.13
CA GLU A 138 1.13 26.47 0.28
C GLU A 138 0.88 25.17 1.04
N LYS A 139 1.87 24.79 1.85
CA LYS A 139 1.82 23.52 2.56
C LYS A 139 0.82 23.64 3.69
N THR A 140 -0.08 22.68 3.75
CA THR A 140 -0.96 22.50 4.90
C THR A 140 -0.30 21.52 5.85
N LEU A 141 -0.62 21.61 7.14
CA LEU A 141 -0.15 20.65 8.14
C LEU A 141 -0.93 19.34 7.98
N SER A 142 -0.56 18.58 6.96
CA SER A 142 -1.23 17.36 6.53
C SER A 142 -0.22 16.37 5.95
N ALA A 143 -0.63 15.10 5.88
CA ALA A 143 0.19 14.01 5.38
C ALA A 143 -0.41 13.33 4.15
N ASN A 144 0.45 12.87 3.26
CA ASN A 144 0.08 11.86 2.26
C ASN A 144 0.37 10.46 2.80
N LEU A 145 -0.54 9.50 2.66
CA LEU A 145 -0.25 8.08 2.88
C LEU A 145 0.21 7.47 1.56
N VAL A 146 1.44 6.97 1.50
CA VAL A 146 2.10 6.59 0.24
C VAL A 146 2.27 5.08 0.12
N GLY A 147 1.76 4.53 -0.97
CA GLY A 147 1.95 3.15 -1.39
C GLY A 147 1.22 2.12 -0.53
N GLU A 148 0.01 2.44 -0.06
CA GLU A 148 -0.83 1.48 0.65
C GLU A 148 -0.99 0.18 -0.15
N LYS A 149 -0.90 -0.96 0.55
CA LYS A 149 -1.05 -2.29 -0.03
C LYS A 149 -2.53 -2.52 -0.36
N ASN A 150 -2.94 -2.18 -1.57
CA ASN A 150 -4.35 -2.21 -1.96
C ASN A 150 -5.01 -3.62 -1.94
N LEU A 151 -4.22 -4.69 -1.82
CA LEU A 151 -4.71 -6.08 -1.67
C LEU A 151 -4.59 -6.60 -0.23
N GLU A 152 -4.16 -5.76 0.72
CA GLU A 152 -4.02 -6.11 2.13
C GLU A 152 -5.38 -6.04 2.85
N TYR A 153 -5.66 -7.02 3.69
CA TYR A 153 -6.80 -6.97 4.62
C TYR A 153 -6.60 -5.86 5.65
N GLY A 154 -7.65 -5.09 5.89
CA GLY A 154 -7.61 -4.06 6.92
C GLY A 154 -6.90 -2.77 6.50
N VAL A 155 -6.69 -2.56 5.20
CA VAL A 155 -6.00 -1.37 4.67
C VAL A 155 -6.68 -0.06 5.08
N ASP A 156 -8.02 -0.02 5.17
CA ASP A 156 -8.74 1.17 5.61
C ASP A 156 -8.64 1.38 7.12
N GLU A 157 -8.61 0.31 7.91
CA GLU A 157 -8.34 0.36 9.34
C GLU A 157 -6.89 0.74 9.64
N ASN A 158 -5.95 0.35 8.78
CA ASN A 158 -4.55 0.76 8.87
C ASN A 158 -4.44 2.27 8.59
N ALA A 159 -5.07 2.78 7.52
CA ALA A 159 -5.11 4.21 7.24
C ALA A 159 -5.81 5.02 8.34
N ALA A 160 -6.91 4.50 8.91
CA ALA A 160 -7.60 5.13 10.03
C ALA A 160 -6.71 5.22 11.28
N GLU A 161 -5.87 4.20 11.53
CA GLU A 161 -4.91 4.23 12.62
C GLU A 161 -3.81 5.28 12.39
N ILE A 162 -3.26 5.37 11.17
CA ILE A 162 -2.29 6.43 10.84
C ILE A 162 -2.92 7.82 11.00
N ALA A 163 -4.15 8.00 10.53
CA ALA A 163 -4.89 9.25 10.68
C ALA A 163 -5.11 9.61 12.17
N ARG A 164 -5.43 8.63 13.02
CA ARG A 164 -5.59 8.82 14.47
C ARG A 164 -4.27 9.22 15.15
N LEU A 165 -3.16 8.63 14.74
CA LEU A 165 -1.84 8.94 15.30
C LEU A 165 -1.40 10.34 14.88
N LEU A 166 -1.51 10.65 13.58
CA LEU A 166 -1.17 11.97 13.06
C LEU A 166 -2.06 13.09 13.63
N SER A 167 -3.34 12.82 13.88
CA SER A 167 -4.24 13.82 14.47
C SER A 167 -3.85 14.23 15.88
N ARG A 168 -3.17 13.37 16.66
CA ARG A 168 -2.58 13.73 17.97
C ARG A 168 -1.45 14.74 17.85
N LEU A 169 -0.81 14.83 16.69
CA LEU A 169 0.17 15.86 16.35
C LEU A 169 -0.48 17.06 15.65
N GLY A 170 -1.80 17.08 15.48
CA GLY A 170 -2.51 18.11 14.70
C GLY A 170 -2.31 17.99 13.19
N ILE A 171 -1.81 16.84 12.70
CA ILE A 171 -1.56 16.59 11.28
C ILE A 171 -2.78 15.88 10.67
N GLY A 172 -3.40 16.50 9.66
CA GLY A 172 -4.52 15.91 8.91
C GLY A 172 -4.07 14.94 7.80
N ILE A 173 -5.01 14.27 7.14
CA ILE A 173 -4.72 13.50 5.92
C ILE A 173 -5.04 14.35 4.69
N ASN A 174 -4.05 14.55 3.82
CA ASN A 174 -4.22 15.20 2.53
C ASN A 174 -4.70 14.20 1.48
N LEU A 175 -3.91 13.14 1.25
CA LEU A 175 -4.14 12.20 0.15
C LEU A 175 -3.72 10.79 0.55
N ARG A 176 -4.48 9.79 0.07
CA ARG A 176 -4.09 8.38 0.10
C ARG A 176 -3.52 8.01 -1.27
N PHE A 177 -2.21 8.15 -1.44
CA PHE A 177 -1.50 8.01 -2.69
C PHE A 177 -0.94 6.58 -2.85
N VAL A 178 -1.58 5.63 -3.53
CA VAL A 178 -2.75 5.73 -4.40
C VAL A 178 -3.81 4.73 -3.95
N ARG A 179 -4.94 5.25 -3.45
CA ARG A 179 -6.10 4.48 -3.03
C ARG A 179 -7.39 5.30 -3.19
N GLY A 180 -8.26 4.88 -4.11
CA GLY A 180 -9.53 5.55 -4.38
C GLY A 180 -9.44 7.03 -4.74
N ILE A 181 -8.40 7.48 -5.44
CA ILE A 181 -8.21 8.90 -5.80
C ILE A 181 -8.64 9.17 -7.24
N GLY A 182 -8.99 10.41 -7.57
CA GLY A 182 -9.11 10.87 -8.95
C GLY A 182 -7.76 11.35 -9.51
N THR A 183 -7.64 11.48 -10.83
CA THR A 183 -6.46 12.08 -11.47
C THR A 183 -6.22 13.52 -10.99
N GLU A 184 -7.28 14.28 -10.75
CA GLU A 184 -7.20 15.66 -10.24
C GLU A 184 -6.63 15.74 -8.81
N ASP A 185 -6.90 14.75 -7.96
CA ASP A 185 -6.41 14.70 -6.59
C ASP A 185 -4.89 14.61 -6.53
N VAL A 186 -4.26 14.05 -7.56
CA VAL A 186 -2.80 13.93 -7.65
C VAL A 186 -2.13 15.30 -7.62
N GLY A 187 -2.80 16.35 -8.13
CA GLY A 187 -2.30 17.73 -8.05
C GLY A 187 -2.06 18.22 -6.62
N ARG A 188 -2.70 17.60 -5.61
CA ARG A 188 -2.56 17.94 -4.20
C ARG A 188 -1.33 17.28 -3.54
N LEU A 189 -0.60 16.42 -4.24
CA LEU A 189 0.51 15.66 -3.68
C LEU A 189 1.57 16.57 -3.04
N GLY A 190 1.82 17.74 -3.64
CA GLY A 190 2.79 18.72 -3.13
C GLY A 190 2.30 19.65 -2.01
N SER A 191 1.02 19.57 -1.61
CA SER A 191 0.44 20.42 -0.56
C SER A 191 0.60 19.86 0.85
N ALA A 192 1.14 18.65 1.00
CA ALA A 192 1.35 18.01 2.30
C ALA A 192 2.66 18.48 2.97
N ALA A 193 2.65 18.49 4.30
CA ALA A 193 3.84 18.72 5.12
C ALA A 193 4.76 17.50 5.13
N VAL A 194 4.21 16.27 5.05
CA VAL A 194 4.97 15.02 5.14
C VAL A 194 4.33 13.91 4.30
N ASN A 195 5.14 13.00 3.76
CA ASN A 195 4.69 11.73 3.21
C ASN A 195 4.90 10.62 4.25
N VAL A 196 3.92 9.76 4.48
CA VAL A 196 4.08 8.56 5.32
C VAL A 196 4.09 7.35 4.39
N LEU A 197 5.25 6.73 4.24
CA LEU A 197 5.40 5.55 3.40
C LEU A 197 4.76 4.33 4.09
N ARG A 198 4.19 3.41 3.31
CA ARG A 198 3.63 2.16 3.86
C ARG A 198 4.71 1.26 4.45
N GLU A 199 5.88 1.19 3.82
CA GLU A 199 6.99 0.32 4.22
C GLU A 199 8.35 0.84 3.71
N PRO A 200 9.48 0.44 4.32
CA PRO A 200 10.80 0.96 3.97
C PRO A 200 11.23 0.70 2.52
N ALA A 201 10.70 -0.36 1.88
CA ALA A 201 10.95 -0.64 0.46
C ALA A 201 10.51 0.51 -0.47
N LEU A 202 9.61 1.39 -0.01
CA LEU A 202 9.16 2.57 -0.75
C LEU A 202 10.07 3.79 -0.60
N ARG A 203 11.19 3.70 0.12
CA ARG A 203 12.17 4.81 0.23
C ARG A 203 12.53 5.44 -1.13
N PRO A 204 12.80 4.69 -2.22
CA PRO A 204 13.05 5.29 -3.53
C PRO A 204 11.91 6.17 -4.04
N VAL A 205 10.65 5.82 -3.71
CA VAL A 205 9.46 6.63 -4.04
C VAL A 205 9.39 7.86 -3.13
N GLY A 206 9.61 7.70 -1.82
CA GLY A 206 9.67 8.83 -0.88
C GLY A 206 10.73 9.87 -1.27
N GLU A 207 11.90 9.40 -1.69
CA GLU A 207 12.98 10.24 -2.23
C GLU A 207 12.60 10.98 -3.50
N ASP A 208 11.88 10.30 -4.42
CA ASP A 208 11.40 10.92 -5.64
C ASP A 208 10.34 12.00 -5.37
N LEU A 209 9.37 11.72 -4.49
CA LEU A 209 8.38 12.69 -4.06
C LEU A 209 9.03 13.87 -3.31
N ARG A 210 10.06 13.61 -2.50
CA ARG A 210 10.84 14.65 -1.82
C ARG A 210 11.53 15.57 -2.83
N ARG A 211 12.18 15.02 -3.86
CA ARG A 211 12.81 15.83 -4.91
C ARG A 211 11.80 16.64 -5.71
N ARG A 212 10.66 16.04 -6.10
CA ARG A 212 9.64 16.67 -6.95
C ARG A 212 8.84 17.76 -6.24
N PHE A 213 8.50 17.53 -4.97
CA PHE A 213 7.54 18.34 -4.23
C PHE A 213 8.11 18.96 -2.95
N ASN A 214 9.42 18.84 -2.72
CA ASN A 214 10.10 19.31 -1.51
C ASN A 214 9.41 18.84 -0.21
N THR A 215 8.86 17.62 -0.20
CA THR A 215 8.07 17.10 0.92
C THR A 215 8.82 15.94 1.60
N PRO A 216 9.23 16.08 2.87
CA PRO A 216 9.94 15.03 3.60
C PRO A 216 9.03 13.82 3.83
N TYR A 217 9.59 12.73 4.35
CA TYR A 217 8.83 11.52 4.58
C TYR A 217 9.23 10.78 5.86
N VAL A 218 8.29 10.00 6.38
CA VAL A 218 8.48 8.96 7.41
C VAL A 218 8.52 7.61 6.71
N ASP A 219 9.49 6.78 7.09
CA ASP A 219 9.91 5.59 6.34
C ASP A 219 8.88 4.44 6.28
N SER A 220 7.97 4.35 7.24
CA SER A 220 7.01 3.25 7.30
C SER A 220 5.78 3.57 8.16
N PHE A 221 4.75 2.74 8.02
CA PHE A 221 3.70 2.63 9.04
C PHE A 221 4.28 1.97 10.30
N PRO A 222 3.86 2.38 11.52
CA PRO A 222 4.35 1.79 12.76
C PRO A 222 3.85 0.37 12.96
N ALA A 223 4.73 -0.49 13.50
CA ALA A 223 4.37 -1.81 13.99
C ALA A 223 4.49 -1.89 15.52
N GLY A 224 3.49 -2.47 16.19
CA GLY A 224 3.52 -2.69 17.64
C GLY A 224 3.41 -1.41 18.47
N LEU A 225 3.51 -1.53 19.80
CA LEU A 225 3.31 -0.42 20.73
C LEU A 225 4.53 0.52 20.74
N ALA A 226 5.75 -0.02 20.75
CA ALA A 226 6.99 0.74 20.68
C ALA A 226 7.15 1.43 19.32
N GLY A 227 6.88 0.73 18.21
CA GLY A 227 6.94 1.34 16.87
C GLY A 227 5.93 2.46 16.70
N THR A 228 4.73 2.34 17.30
CA THR A 228 3.73 3.41 17.31
C THR A 228 4.23 4.70 17.96
N ARG A 229 4.88 4.59 19.12
CA ARG A 229 5.44 5.76 19.82
C ARG A 229 6.60 6.38 19.04
N ARG A 230 7.51 5.56 18.50
CA ARG A 230 8.60 6.03 17.63
C ARG A 230 8.08 6.76 16.39
N PHE A 231 6.99 6.27 15.79
CA PHE A 231 6.35 6.94 14.67
C PHE A 231 5.84 8.34 15.01
N LEU A 232 5.23 8.54 16.19
CA LEU A 232 4.82 9.87 16.64
C LEU A 232 6.01 10.81 16.83
N GLU A 233 7.10 10.32 17.44
CA GLU A 233 8.35 11.07 17.61
C GLU A 233 8.95 11.46 16.25
N GLU A 234 9.01 10.52 15.31
CA GLU A 234 9.57 10.76 13.98
C GLU A 234 8.72 11.74 13.16
N ALA A 235 7.39 11.54 13.13
CA ALA A 235 6.47 12.43 12.44
C ALA A 235 6.51 13.85 13.03
N GLY A 236 6.54 13.97 14.37
CA GLY A 236 6.70 15.24 15.07
C GLY A 236 8.01 15.93 14.69
N ARG A 237 9.14 15.21 14.77
CA ARG A 237 10.46 15.72 14.37
C ARG A 237 10.49 16.21 12.92
N VAL A 238 9.94 15.43 11.99
CA VAL A 238 9.92 15.79 10.56
C VAL A 238 9.06 17.03 10.29
N CYS A 239 7.98 17.22 11.06
CA CYS A 239 7.07 18.36 10.90
C CYS A 239 7.41 19.55 11.82
N GLY A 240 8.43 19.45 12.68
CA GLY A 240 8.79 20.50 13.64
C GLY A 240 7.79 20.65 14.79
N ILE A 241 7.11 19.57 15.18
CA ILE A 241 6.10 19.52 16.24
C ILE A 241 6.66 18.75 17.45
N ASP A 242 6.45 19.26 18.65
CA ASP A 242 6.74 18.53 19.88
C ASP A 242 5.75 17.37 20.07
N ALA A 243 6.25 16.14 19.93
CA ALA A 243 5.47 14.92 20.05
C ALA A 243 5.28 14.43 21.50
N SER A 244 5.90 15.07 22.51
CA SER A 244 5.95 14.55 23.88
C SER A 244 4.56 14.27 24.47
N ALA A 245 3.61 15.19 24.29
CA ALA A 245 2.22 15.02 24.74
C ALA A 245 1.53 13.87 24.00
N ALA A 246 1.64 13.82 22.67
CA ALA A 246 1.04 12.78 21.85
C ALA A 246 1.57 11.38 22.21
N VAL A 247 2.87 11.26 22.48
CA VAL A 247 3.52 10.00 22.90
C VAL A 247 3.04 9.54 24.27
N GLU A 248 2.92 10.45 25.24
CA GLU A 248 2.44 10.09 26.58
C GLU A 248 0.95 9.74 26.59
N GLU A 249 0.13 10.46 25.83
CA GLU A 249 -1.26 10.07 25.62
C GLU A 249 -1.37 8.70 24.92
N GLU A 250 -0.47 8.39 23.99
CA GLU A 250 -0.49 7.11 23.27
C GLU A 250 -0.04 5.98 24.19
N ARG A 251 0.96 6.22 25.04
CA ARG A 251 1.38 5.28 26.08
C ARG A 251 0.23 4.97 27.05
N ALA A 252 -0.51 5.99 27.50
CA ALA A 252 -1.68 5.80 28.36
C ALA A 252 -2.77 4.98 27.66
N TYR A 253 -3.05 5.29 26.38
CA TYR A 253 -4.01 4.54 25.57
C TYR A 253 -3.59 3.08 25.37
N GLN A 254 -2.30 2.81 25.14
CA GLN A 254 -1.75 1.46 25.03
C GLN A 254 -1.91 0.68 26.34
N ALA A 255 -1.64 1.29 27.48
CA ALA A 255 -1.81 0.66 28.79
C ALA A 255 -3.28 0.29 29.07
N GLU A 256 -4.21 1.20 28.79
CA GLU A 256 -5.65 0.92 28.91
C GLU A 256 -6.11 -0.18 27.93
N MET A 257 -5.59 -0.17 26.70
CA MET A 257 -5.88 -1.20 25.71
C MET A 257 -5.41 -2.58 26.20
N LEU A 258 -4.19 -2.68 26.72
CA LEU A 258 -3.63 -3.92 27.26
C LEU A 258 -4.38 -4.43 28.49
N SER A 259 -4.86 -3.53 29.37
CA SER A 259 -5.61 -3.96 30.56
C SER A 259 -6.92 -4.66 30.22
N ARG A 260 -7.48 -4.43 29.03
CA ARG A 260 -8.66 -5.15 28.50
C ARG A 260 -8.36 -6.59 28.05
N PHE A 261 -7.09 -7.00 28.11
CA PHE A 261 -6.62 -8.35 27.81
C PHE A 261 -6.01 -9.03 29.05
N SER A 262 -6.26 -8.51 30.27
CA SER A 262 -5.73 -9.08 31.51
C SER A 262 -6.16 -10.54 31.74
N GLU A 263 -7.26 -10.97 31.12
CA GLU A 263 -7.78 -12.34 31.19
C GLU A 263 -6.84 -13.43 30.66
N ILE A 264 -5.94 -13.09 29.74
CA ILE A 264 -5.02 -14.02 29.10
C ILE A 264 -3.61 -13.86 29.65
N ALA A 265 -3.44 -12.97 30.64
CA ALA A 265 -2.15 -12.74 31.24
C ALA A 265 -1.66 -14.02 31.94
N GLY A 266 -0.39 -14.37 31.76
CA GLY A 266 0.17 -15.62 32.31
C GLY A 266 -0.13 -16.89 31.50
N SER A 267 -0.97 -16.83 30.46
CA SER A 267 -1.29 -18.02 29.65
C SER A 267 -0.06 -18.53 28.88
N ARG A 268 -0.01 -19.85 28.68
CA ARG A 268 1.00 -20.52 27.83
C ARG A 268 0.56 -20.48 26.37
N VAL A 269 1.41 -20.00 25.47
CA VAL A 269 1.10 -19.80 24.04
C VAL A 269 2.15 -20.42 23.13
N CYS A 270 1.76 -20.82 21.93
CA CYS A 270 2.63 -21.36 20.90
C CYS A 270 2.37 -20.61 19.59
N PHE A 271 3.36 -19.88 19.07
CA PHE A 271 3.25 -19.21 17.79
C PHE A 271 3.24 -20.22 16.64
N ARG A 272 2.26 -20.10 15.75
CA ARG A 272 2.17 -20.89 14.53
C ARG A 272 2.34 -19.97 13.33
N SER A 273 3.30 -20.32 12.46
CA SER A 273 3.43 -19.64 11.17
C SER A 273 2.16 -19.87 10.36
N PRO A 274 1.60 -18.83 9.71
CA PRO A 274 0.45 -18.98 8.83
C PRO A 274 0.75 -19.85 7.60
N HIS A 275 2.02 -19.95 7.19
CA HIS A 275 2.42 -20.83 6.08
C HIS A 275 3.91 -21.26 6.21
N PRO A 276 4.27 -22.53 5.93
CA PRO A 276 5.65 -23.02 6.09
C PRO A 276 6.70 -22.29 5.27
N MET A 277 6.29 -21.67 4.16
CA MET A 277 7.17 -20.91 3.25
C MET A 277 7.22 -19.40 3.52
N LEU A 278 6.46 -18.89 4.50
CA LEU A 278 6.54 -17.48 4.88
C LEU A 278 7.68 -17.30 5.87
N GLU A 279 8.66 -16.49 5.51
CA GLU A 279 9.69 -16.01 6.43
C GLU A 279 9.04 -15.15 7.53
N THR A 280 9.66 -15.15 8.71
CA THR A 280 9.16 -14.37 9.84
C THR A 280 9.51 -12.91 9.64
N ASP A 281 8.48 -12.08 9.46
CA ASP A 281 8.59 -10.62 9.42
C ASP A 281 9.22 -10.11 10.75
N PRO A 282 10.41 -9.45 10.72
CA PRO A 282 11.07 -8.98 11.93
C PRO A 282 10.23 -8.03 12.77
N ASP A 283 9.41 -7.19 12.14
CA ASP A 283 8.51 -6.28 12.86
C ASP A 283 7.43 -7.07 13.59
N ALA A 284 6.88 -8.10 12.94
CA ALA A 284 5.92 -9.02 13.56
C ALA A 284 6.54 -9.80 14.73
N VAL A 285 7.81 -10.20 14.65
CA VAL A 285 8.53 -10.83 15.76
C VAL A 285 8.61 -9.85 16.93
N ALA A 286 9.02 -8.61 16.67
CA ALA A 286 9.14 -7.58 17.69
C ALA A 286 7.79 -7.28 18.37
N VAL A 287 6.69 -7.21 17.61
CA VAL A 287 5.35 -7.05 18.18
C VAL A 287 4.97 -8.24 19.06
N CYS A 288 5.24 -9.47 18.61
CA CYS A 288 4.96 -10.67 19.38
C CYS A 288 5.72 -10.68 20.71
N THR A 289 7.00 -10.35 20.70
CA THR A 289 7.82 -10.23 21.91
C THR A 289 7.25 -9.17 22.85
N GLU A 290 6.99 -7.96 22.36
CA GLU A 290 6.44 -6.86 23.16
C GLU A 290 5.10 -7.23 23.82
N CYS A 291 4.20 -7.87 23.08
CA CYS A 291 2.90 -8.28 23.61
C CYS A 291 3.01 -9.44 24.62
N THR A 292 3.94 -10.36 24.38
CA THR A 292 4.23 -11.49 25.28
C THR A 292 4.75 -10.97 26.62
N GLU A 293 5.69 -10.03 26.59
CA GLU A 293 6.23 -9.39 27.80
C GLU A 293 5.16 -8.56 28.52
N ALA A 294 4.40 -7.73 27.78
CA ALA A 294 3.38 -6.85 28.36
C ALA A 294 2.24 -7.61 29.05
N LEU A 295 1.88 -8.79 28.54
CA LEU A 295 0.83 -9.64 29.12
C LEU A 295 1.40 -10.81 29.93
N ASN A 296 2.72 -10.88 30.15
CA ASN A 296 3.38 -11.97 30.86
C ASN A 296 3.01 -13.36 30.31
N LEU A 297 2.93 -13.51 28.98
CA LEU A 297 2.63 -14.79 28.33
C LEU A 297 3.88 -15.69 28.34
N THR A 298 3.67 -17.00 28.47
CA THR A 298 4.78 -17.97 28.39
C THR A 298 4.78 -18.65 27.02
N VAL A 299 5.85 -18.46 26.23
CA VAL A 299 5.99 -19.17 24.95
C VAL A 299 6.43 -20.62 25.21
N ASP A 300 5.58 -21.56 24.86
CA ASP A 300 5.77 -22.98 25.11
C ASP A 300 5.15 -23.84 24.00
N PRO A 301 5.82 -24.93 23.53
CA PRO A 301 5.29 -25.81 22.49
C PRO A 301 3.90 -26.40 22.78
N ASP A 302 3.58 -26.63 24.06
CA ASP A 302 2.30 -27.15 24.54
C ASP A 302 1.29 -26.04 24.86
N GLY A 303 1.62 -24.77 24.55
CA GLY A 303 0.75 -23.61 24.73
C GLY A 303 -0.45 -23.57 23.78
N ALA A 304 -1.35 -22.62 24.01
CA ALA A 304 -2.43 -22.32 23.08
C ALA A 304 -1.86 -21.86 21.73
N ALA A 305 -2.28 -22.51 20.65
CA ALA A 305 -1.82 -22.19 19.31
C ALA A 305 -2.39 -20.82 18.88
N ILE A 306 -1.51 -19.84 18.69
CA ILE A 306 -1.87 -18.50 18.22
C ILE A 306 -1.13 -18.21 16.91
N PRO A 307 -1.79 -17.56 15.94
CA PRO A 307 -1.16 -17.26 14.66
C PRO A 307 -0.12 -16.16 14.84
N PHE A 308 1.02 -16.35 14.17
CA PHE A 308 1.97 -15.28 13.96
C PHE A 308 1.36 -14.24 13.01
N PRO A 309 1.40 -12.92 13.32
CA PRO A 309 0.82 -11.92 12.45
C PRO A 309 1.64 -11.81 11.16
N TYR A 310 0.96 -11.81 10.02
CA TYR A 310 1.56 -11.53 8.73
C TYR A 310 0.59 -10.71 7.88
N PRO A 311 0.94 -9.46 7.53
CA PRO A 311 2.13 -8.71 7.99
C PRO A 311 2.01 -8.26 9.46
N ALA A 312 3.06 -7.61 9.98
CA ALA A 312 3.01 -6.97 11.30
C ALA A 312 1.80 -6.02 11.46
N PRO A 313 1.15 -6.00 12.64
CA PRO A 313 -0.02 -5.17 12.85
C PRO A 313 0.35 -3.68 12.90
N VAL A 314 -0.40 -2.87 12.15
CA VAL A 314 -0.19 -1.42 12.08
C VAL A 314 -0.74 -0.73 13.32
N GLY A 315 0.15 -0.04 14.03
CA GLY A 315 -0.19 0.80 15.17
C GLY A 315 -0.79 0.05 16.37
N THR A 316 -1.24 0.81 17.36
CA THR A 316 -1.93 0.28 18.55
C THR A 316 -3.27 -0.38 18.18
N ALA A 317 -4.00 0.17 17.21
CA ALA A 317 -5.26 -0.41 16.77
C ALA A 317 -5.08 -1.78 16.09
N GLY A 318 -4.04 -1.95 15.26
CA GLY A 318 -3.68 -3.24 14.69
C GLY A 318 -3.32 -4.26 15.77
N THR A 319 -2.48 -3.86 16.73
CA THR A 319 -2.10 -4.71 17.86
C THR A 319 -3.31 -5.13 18.68
N ARG A 320 -4.26 -4.22 18.94
CA ARG A 320 -5.52 -4.56 19.62
C ARG A 320 -6.32 -5.62 18.87
N ARG A 321 -6.45 -5.51 17.55
CA ARG A 321 -7.16 -6.51 16.73
C ARG A 321 -6.47 -7.88 16.79
N MET A 322 -5.14 -7.88 16.77
CA MET A 322 -4.33 -9.09 16.93
C MET A 322 -4.58 -9.75 18.31
N LEU A 323 -4.46 -8.98 19.39
CA LEU A 323 -4.67 -9.46 20.76
C LEU A 323 -6.09 -10.01 20.97
N HIS A 324 -7.10 -9.41 20.34
CA HIS A 324 -8.46 -9.95 20.36
C HIS A 324 -8.56 -11.34 19.72
N ARG A 325 -7.88 -11.57 18.59
CA ARG A 325 -7.84 -12.90 17.97
C ARG A 325 -7.11 -13.90 18.87
N TRP A 326 -6.01 -13.50 19.48
CA TRP A 326 -5.28 -14.34 20.42
C TRP A 326 -6.14 -14.70 21.64
N SER A 327 -6.87 -13.75 22.22
CA SER A 327 -7.67 -14.00 23.41
C SER A 327 -8.80 -15.00 23.17
N VAL A 328 -9.42 -14.97 21.98
CA VAL A 328 -10.41 -15.97 21.56
C VAL A 328 -9.79 -17.37 21.49
N LEU A 329 -8.59 -17.51 20.92
CA LEU A 329 -7.92 -18.80 20.75
C LEU A 329 -7.42 -19.39 22.08
N ILE A 330 -6.85 -18.54 22.94
CA ILE A 330 -6.36 -18.95 24.27
C ILE A 330 -7.52 -19.47 25.13
N ARG A 331 -8.61 -18.71 25.22
CA ARG A 331 -9.82 -19.10 25.96
C ARG A 331 -10.49 -20.35 25.36
N GLY A 332 -10.40 -20.52 24.04
CA GLY A 332 -10.93 -21.70 23.35
C GLY A 332 -10.21 -22.99 23.74
N LYS A 333 -8.93 -22.92 24.11
CA LYS A 333 -8.16 -24.07 24.61
C LYS A 333 -8.45 -24.36 26.08
N GLU A 334 -8.55 -23.33 26.93
CA GLU A 334 -8.82 -23.50 28.37
C GLU A 334 -10.20 -24.09 28.68
N ARG A 335 -11.15 -24.02 27.74
CA ARG A 335 -12.49 -24.62 27.85
C ARG A 335 -12.58 -26.07 27.36
N LYS A 336 -11.52 -26.63 26.77
CA LYS A 336 -11.46 -28.01 26.25
C LYS A 336 -10.58 -28.87 27.14
#